data_AF-A0A7S2VHB7-F1
#
_entry.id   AF-A0A7S2VHB7-F1
#
_cell.length_a   1.000
_cell.length_b   1.000
_cell.length_c   1.000
_cell.angle_alpha   90.00
_cell.angle_beta   90.00
_cell.angle_gamma   90.00
#
_symmetry.space_group_name_H-M   'P 1'
#
loop_
_entity.id
_entity.type
_entity.pdbx_description
1 polymer ?
#
loop_
_entity_poly.entity_id
_entity_poly.type
_entity_poly.pdbx_seq_one_letter_code
_entity_poly.pdbx_strand_id
1 'polypeptide(L)'
;RCAAGRGERVCTAGGMAAEPSARPRRSPEEAASGPVGDLGARDSEGLPLWALIILVPVLPVLLPLLIFEGLVLFFTDVALFPLKSACVNTTPIKGTFDISKMPPPKGVRPEVLAKTRETMVRRCFRAKAFHVVEGETEEMVKATCTMMLQENTVSSTAWCPEDLTGVFWMKGNTAAEELACLSYSVDTAVEGAVATTRPNGHFGWAYLDSWLGKYLARRNPIMGTTGMIYFVFSTSALAHGRVYGCSGYNYEELGCFFRLINCTMERTAGDGVAWKRGCYWLPGWFGKRLEMGSYTLTKIMGTDGEPVQPAYGEFVERMATTNKGLRLMLAGPSRGR
;
A
#
# COMPACT_ATOMS: atom_id res chain seq x y z
N ARG A 1 -9.03 63.36 28.12
CA ARG A 1 -9.65 64.16 27.03
C ARG A 1 -9.58 63.34 25.75
N CYS A 2 -10.75 63.02 25.17
CA CYS A 2 -11.09 62.52 23.82
C CYS A 2 -10.19 61.45 23.16
N ALA A 3 -10.61 60.19 22.96
CA ALA A 3 -11.70 59.65 22.11
C ALA A 3 -11.40 59.66 20.59
N ALA A 4 -11.18 58.47 20.03
CA ALA A 4 -11.49 58.01 18.66
C ALA A 4 -11.09 56.51 18.59
N GLY A 5 -11.96 55.52 18.40
CA GLY A 5 -13.12 55.45 17.54
C GLY A 5 -12.74 54.77 16.22
N ARG A 6 -12.52 53.44 16.22
CA ARG A 6 -12.42 52.64 14.98
C ARG A 6 -13.47 51.54 15.00
N GLY A 7 -14.40 51.66 14.06
CA GLY A 7 -15.55 50.79 13.91
C GLY A 7 -15.19 49.39 13.44
N GLU A 8 -15.93 48.43 14.01
CA GLU A 8 -16.00 47.05 13.56
C GLU A 8 -16.74 46.98 12.22
N ARG A 9 -16.09 46.37 11.23
CA ARG A 9 -16.76 45.92 10.00
C ARG A 9 -17.09 44.44 10.20
N VAL A 10 -18.37 44.16 10.46
CA VAL A 10 -18.96 42.82 10.42
C VAL A 10 -19.11 42.44 8.95
N CYS A 11 -18.22 41.60 8.44
CA CYS A 11 -18.40 40.93 7.15
C CYS A 11 -19.14 39.61 7.40
N THR A 12 -20.45 39.60 7.19
CA THR A 12 -21.24 38.38 7.05
C THR A 12 -20.88 37.69 5.74
N ALA A 13 -20.01 36.68 5.79
CA ALA A 13 -19.79 35.76 4.68
C ALA A 13 -20.94 34.74 4.65
N GLY A 14 -21.90 34.95 3.77
CA GLY A 14 -22.92 33.96 3.43
C GLY A 14 -22.27 32.78 2.71
N GLY A 15 -22.15 31.66 3.41
CA GLY A 15 -21.72 30.39 2.83
C GLY A 15 -22.85 29.80 1.99
N MET A 16 -22.75 29.89 0.67
CA MET A 16 -23.46 28.98 -0.23
C MET A 16 -22.67 27.67 -0.26
N ALA A 17 -23.13 26.68 0.51
CA ALA A 17 -22.72 25.30 0.33
C ALA A 17 -23.27 24.84 -1.03
N ALA A 18 -22.40 24.81 -2.05
CA ALA A 18 -22.71 24.19 -3.31
C ALA A 18 -22.90 22.68 -3.06
N GLU A 19 -24.12 22.18 -3.27
CA GLU A 19 -24.37 20.74 -3.32
C GLU A 19 -23.41 20.10 -4.32
N PRO A 20 -22.73 19.00 -3.95
CA PRO A 20 -21.85 18.30 -4.88
C PRO A 20 -22.71 17.77 -6.03
N SER A 21 -22.56 18.42 -7.19
CA SER A 21 -23.12 17.99 -8.46
C SER A 21 -22.85 16.50 -8.65
N ALA A 22 -23.91 15.70 -8.53
CA ALA A 22 -23.88 14.26 -8.77
C ALA A 22 -23.48 14.04 -10.23
N ARG A 23 -22.19 13.77 -10.49
CA ARG A 23 -21.78 13.27 -11.79
C ARG A 23 -22.56 11.98 -12.05
N PRO A 24 -23.10 11.78 -13.27
CA PRO A 24 -23.77 10.55 -13.60
C PRO A 24 -22.77 9.40 -13.39
N ARG A 25 -23.12 8.47 -12.49
CA ARG A 25 -22.50 7.14 -12.45
C ARG A 25 -22.68 6.56 -13.85
N ARG A 26 -21.61 6.59 -14.67
CA ARG A 26 -21.61 5.81 -15.91
C ARG A 26 -21.87 4.37 -15.51
N SER A 27 -22.79 3.71 -16.22
CA SER A 27 -23.08 2.31 -15.99
C SER A 27 -21.78 1.51 -16.14
N PRO A 28 -21.49 0.56 -15.25
CA PRO A 28 -20.27 -0.26 -15.31
C PRO A 28 -20.05 -0.98 -16.65
N GLU A 29 -21.10 -1.11 -17.47
CA GLU A 29 -21.08 -1.81 -18.75
C GLU A 29 -20.47 -1.00 -19.91
N GLU A 30 -20.41 0.33 -19.83
CA GLU A 30 -20.06 1.15 -21.02
C GLU A 30 -18.55 1.49 -21.14
N ALA A 31 -17.69 0.99 -20.24
CA ALA A 31 -16.28 1.37 -20.18
C ALA A 31 -15.26 0.27 -20.55
N ALA A 32 -15.69 -0.93 -20.97
CA ALA A 32 -14.78 -2.06 -21.15
C ALA A 32 -14.97 -2.78 -22.49
N SER A 33 -14.31 -2.31 -23.55
CA SER A 33 -14.20 -3.06 -24.81
C SER A 33 -12.77 -3.14 -25.37
N GLY A 34 -11.75 -2.85 -24.57
CA GLY A 34 -10.35 -3.12 -24.89
C GLY A 34 -9.90 -4.45 -24.26
N PRO A 35 -9.12 -5.31 -24.95
CA PRO A 35 -8.64 -6.55 -24.38
C PRO A 35 -7.48 -6.27 -23.40
N VAL A 36 -7.80 -6.13 -22.12
CA VAL A 36 -6.80 -6.34 -21.06
C VAL A 36 -6.45 -7.81 -21.13
N GLY A 37 -5.26 -8.13 -21.63
CA GLY A 37 -4.78 -9.51 -21.73
C GLY A 37 -5.00 -10.25 -20.41
N ASP A 38 -5.42 -11.52 -20.50
CA ASP A 38 -5.80 -12.34 -19.35
C ASP A 38 -4.81 -12.16 -18.18
N LEU A 39 -5.30 -11.50 -17.13
CA LEU A 39 -4.53 -11.27 -15.90
C LEU A 39 -4.44 -12.54 -15.06
N GLY A 40 -5.26 -13.55 -15.38
CA GLY A 40 -5.08 -14.90 -14.90
C GLY A 40 -3.66 -15.34 -15.20
N ALA A 41 -2.96 -15.78 -14.15
CA ALA A 41 -1.59 -16.25 -14.28
C ALA A 41 -1.55 -17.24 -15.45
N ARG A 42 -0.83 -16.88 -16.53
CA ARG A 42 -0.36 -17.89 -17.48
C ARG A 42 0.43 -18.88 -16.66
N ASP A 43 -0.19 -20.01 -16.34
CA ASP A 43 0.47 -21.16 -15.76
C ASP A 43 1.58 -21.51 -16.74
N SER A 44 2.81 -21.18 -16.35
CA SER A 44 3.96 -21.56 -17.14
C SER A 44 4.03 -23.07 -17.13
N GLU A 45 3.81 -23.69 -18.28
CA GLU A 45 4.17 -25.07 -18.52
C GLU A 45 5.60 -25.25 -17.99
N GLY A 46 5.79 -26.20 -17.07
CA GLY A 46 7.07 -26.39 -16.40
C GLY A 46 8.20 -26.54 -17.41
N LEU A 47 9.41 -26.09 -17.05
CA LEU A 47 10.59 -26.26 -17.88
C LEU A 47 10.73 -27.73 -18.31
N PRO A 48 10.89 -28.03 -19.61
CA PRO A 48 11.04 -29.40 -20.06
C PRO A 48 12.33 -30.01 -19.48
N LEU A 49 12.31 -31.31 -19.20
CA LEU A 49 13.41 -32.02 -18.51
C LEU A 49 14.79 -31.79 -19.14
N TRP A 50 14.87 -31.65 -20.46
CA TRP A 50 16.12 -31.37 -21.16
C TRP A 50 16.71 -29.99 -20.79
N ALA A 51 15.87 -28.98 -20.53
CA ALA A 51 16.32 -27.67 -20.10
C ALA A 51 16.93 -27.73 -18.69
N LEU A 52 16.37 -28.56 -17.80
CA LEU A 52 16.95 -28.86 -16.48
C LEU A 52 18.33 -29.52 -16.61
N ILE A 53 18.48 -30.50 -17.50
CA ILE A 53 19.77 -31.18 -17.74
C ILE A 53 20.86 -30.20 -18.21
N ILE A 54 20.50 -29.24 -19.07
CA ILE A 54 21.42 -28.18 -19.52
C ILE A 54 21.71 -27.16 -18.41
N LEU A 55 20.72 -26.84 -17.57
CA LEU A 55 20.86 -25.85 -16.48
C LEU A 55 21.74 -26.35 -15.34
N VAL A 56 21.72 -27.63 -14.99
CA VAL A 56 22.47 -28.20 -13.84
C VAL A 56 23.97 -27.87 -13.85
N PRO A 57 24.74 -28.07 -14.94
CA PRO A 57 26.17 -27.73 -14.93
C PRO A 57 26.44 -26.22 -15.03
N VAL A 58 25.48 -25.44 -15.52
CA VAL A 58 25.62 -23.98 -15.67
C VAL A 58 25.23 -23.25 -14.37
N LEU A 59 24.36 -23.85 -13.56
CA LEU A 59 23.83 -23.29 -12.32
C LEU A 59 24.92 -22.85 -11.32
N PRO A 60 26.00 -23.61 -11.06
CA PRO A 60 27.04 -23.20 -10.10
C PRO A 60 27.80 -21.93 -10.52
N VAL A 61 27.86 -21.65 -11.83
CA VAL A 61 28.51 -20.45 -12.38
C VAL A 61 27.51 -19.30 -12.49
N LEU A 62 26.28 -19.57 -12.94
CA LEU A 62 25.23 -18.57 -13.05
C LEU A 62 24.69 -18.12 -11.69
N LEU A 63 24.60 -19.01 -10.70
CA LEU A 63 23.98 -18.70 -9.41
C LEU A 63 24.74 -17.59 -8.66
N PRO A 64 26.08 -17.61 -8.53
CA PRO A 64 26.82 -16.48 -7.96
C PRO A 64 26.65 -15.19 -8.76
N LEU A 65 26.60 -15.26 -10.10
CA LEU A 65 26.39 -14.09 -10.95
C LEU A 65 24.97 -13.51 -10.81
N LEU A 66 23.95 -14.37 -10.72
CA LEU A 66 22.55 -14.00 -10.48
C LEU A 66 22.36 -13.47 -9.06
N ILE A 67 23.03 -14.03 -8.06
CA ILE A 67 23.06 -13.50 -6.69
C ILE A 67 23.74 -12.13 -6.69
N PHE A 68 24.88 -12.00 -7.36
CA PHE A 68 25.60 -10.74 -7.46
C PHE A 68 24.75 -9.67 -8.16
N GLU A 69 24.15 -9.98 -9.30
CA GLU A 69 23.24 -9.06 -9.99
C GLU A 69 21.99 -8.76 -9.16
N GLY A 70 21.40 -9.75 -8.50
CA GLY A 70 20.27 -9.56 -7.58
C GLY A 70 20.63 -8.62 -6.43
N LEU A 71 21.85 -8.72 -5.90
CA LEU A 71 22.36 -7.80 -4.88
C LEU A 71 22.58 -6.40 -5.48
N VAL A 72 23.21 -6.28 -6.65
CA VAL A 72 23.42 -4.99 -7.31
C VAL A 72 22.08 -4.32 -7.59
N LEU A 73 21.13 -5.01 -8.23
CA LEU A 73 19.76 -4.53 -8.46
C LEU A 73 19.07 -4.11 -7.17
N PHE A 74 19.19 -4.89 -6.10
CA PHE A 74 18.60 -4.59 -4.81
C PHE A 74 19.17 -3.32 -4.15
N PHE A 75 20.45 -2.98 -4.42
CA PHE A 75 21.12 -1.84 -3.80
C PHE A 75 21.24 -0.59 -4.69
N THR A 76 21.23 -0.73 -6.02
CA THR A 76 21.59 0.35 -6.95
C THR A 76 20.57 0.63 -8.05
N ASP A 77 19.53 -0.20 -8.22
CA ASP A 77 18.61 -0.17 -9.36
C ASP A 77 19.30 -0.32 -10.74
N VAL A 78 20.57 -0.74 -10.80
CA VAL A 78 21.33 -0.94 -12.05
C VAL A 78 21.37 -2.43 -12.42
N ALA A 79 20.89 -2.78 -13.62
CA ALA A 79 21.08 -4.11 -14.21
C ALA A 79 22.47 -4.18 -14.86
N LEU A 80 23.30 -5.14 -14.46
CA LEU A 80 24.65 -5.33 -15.03
C LEU A 80 24.64 -6.28 -16.22
N PHE A 81 23.71 -7.22 -16.26
CA PHE A 81 23.55 -8.14 -17.37
C PHE A 81 22.30 -7.76 -18.18
N PRO A 82 22.31 -7.98 -19.50
CA PRO A 82 21.12 -7.90 -20.33
C PRO A 82 20.23 -9.13 -20.10
N LEU A 83 19.94 -9.45 -18.84
CA LEU A 83 18.83 -10.33 -18.48
C LEU A 83 17.57 -9.60 -18.94
N LYS A 84 17.20 -9.90 -20.19
CA LYS A 84 16.16 -9.25 -20.98
C LYS A 84 14.93 -8.97 -20.11
N SER A 85 14.24 -7.88 -20.48
CA SER A 85 12.90 -7.48 -20.04
C SER A 85 11.90 -8.62 -19.77
N ALA A 86 12.08 -9.79 -20.38
CA ALA A 86 11.33 -11.02 -20.09
C ALA A 86 11.39 -11.51 -18.63
N CYS A 87 12.45 -11.16 -17.87
CA CYS A 87 12.61 -11.61 -16.48
C CYS A 87 12.03 -10.63 -15.45
N VAL A 88 11.56 -9.47 -15.90
CA VAL A 88 11.14 -8.37 -15.05
C VAL A 88 9.65 -8.13 -15.26
N ASN A 89 8.90 -7.98 -14.18
CA ASN A 89 7.50 -7.59 -14.31
C ASN A 89 7.41 -6.22 -14.99
N THR A 90 6.51 -6.11 -15.96
CA THR A 90 6.08 -4.85 -16.54
C THR A 90 4.66 -4.53 -16.06
N THR A 91 4.31 -3.25 -16.10
CA THR A 91 2.95 -2.82 -15.87
C THR A 91 2.15 -2.82 -17.18
N PRO A 92 0.85 -3.13 -17.15
CA PRO A 92 -0.03 -2.93 -18.30
C PRO A 92 -0.43 -1.45 -18.47
N ILE A 93 -0.21 -0.59 -17.48
CA ILE A 93 -0.63 0.81 -17.48
C ILE A 93 0.56 1.69 -17.87
N LYS A 94 0.33 2.68 -18.74
CA LYS A 94 1.36 3.63 -19.20
C LYS A 94 1.08 5.04 -18.76
N GLY A 95 2.13 5.86 -18.76
CA GLY A 95 2.04 7.30 -18.49
C GLY A 95 2.11 7.68 -17.01
N THR A 96 1.75 8.93 -16.74
CA THR A 96 1.96 9.56 -15.43
C THR A 96 0.63 9.77 -14.71
N PHE A 97 0.57 9.30 -13.46
CA PHE A 97 -0.48 9.62 -12.53
C PHE A 97 -0.45 11.10 -12.16
N ASP A 98 -1.58 11.77 -12.40
CA ASP A 98 -1.75 13.18 -12.06
C ASP A 98 -2.16 13.33 -10.59
N ILE A 99 -1.16 13.54 -9.73
CA ILE A 99 -1.33 13.72 -8.29
C ILE A 99 -2.24 14.91 -7.94
N SER A 100 -2.37 15.90 -8.83
CA SER A 100 -3.24 17.06 -8.58
C SER A 100 -4.73 16.69 -8.50
N LYS A 101 -5.10 15.51 -9.00
CA LYS A 101 -6.46 14.95 -8.89
C LYS A 101 -6.77 14.40 -7.49
N MET A 102 -5.75 14.26 -6.64
CA MET A 102 -5.93 13.83 -5.26
C MET A 102 -5.79 15.01 -4.31
N PRO A 103 -6.81 15.26 -3.46
CA PRO A 103 -6.68 16.24 -2.39
C PRO A 103 -5.52 15.86 -1.47
N PRO A 104 -4.81 16.84 -0.89
CA PRO A 104 -3.77 16.54 0.10
C PRO A 104 -4.38 15.84 1.31
N PRO A 105 -3.59 15.00 2.02
CA PRO A 105 -4.03 14.41 3.28
C PRO A 105 -4.35 15.50 4.31
N LYS A 106 -5.34 15.24 5.17
CA LYS A 106 -5.84 16.23 6.13
C LYS A 106 -4.90 16.45 7.33
N GLY A 107 -3.93 15.56 7.54
CA GLY A 107 -3.19 15.50 8.79
C GLY A 107 -3.92 14.69 9.86
N VAL A 108 -3.16 14.13 10.78
CA VAL A 108 -3.70 13.60 12.04
C VAL A 108 -3.96 14.75 13.01
N ARG A 109 -5.13 14.76 13.66
CA ARG A 109 -5.49 15.83 14.59
C ARG A 109 -4.53 15.87 15.81
N PRO A 110 -4.14 17.07 16.28
CA PRO A 110 -3.17 17.20 17.37
C PRO A 110 -3.56 16.45 18.66
N GLU A 111 -4.85 16.41 19.00
CA GLU A 111 -5.36 15.71 20.18
C GLU A 111 -5.18 14.18 20.11
N VAL A 112 -5.12 13.61 18.91
CA VAL A 112 -4.82 12.19 18.72
C VAL A 112 -3.32 11.96 18.76
N LEU A 113 -2.53 12.82 18.14
CA LEU A 113 -1.06 12.77 18.19
C LEU A 113 -0.51 12.93 19.61
N ALA A 114 -1.16 13.74 20.44
CA ALA A 114 -0.79 13.94 21.84
C ALA A 114 -0.84 12.66 22.69
N LYS A 115 -1.59 11.64 22.25
CA LYS A 115 -1.67 10.31 22.90
C LYS A 115 -0.57 9.36 22.44
N THR A 116 0.37 9.83 21.61
CA THR A 116 1.45 9.01 21.07
C THR A 116 2.78 9.41 21.66
N ARG A 117 3.65 8.40 21.85
CA ARG A 117 5.07 8.63 22.06
C ARG A 117 5.78 8.61 20.71
N GLU A 118 6.62 9.60 20.48
CA GLU A 118 7.50 9.61 19.31
C GLU A 118 8.72 8.72 19.57
N THR A 119 9.03 7.83 18.63
CA THR A 119 10.24 7.01 18.62
C THR A 119 11.01 7.22 17.33
N MET A 120 12.34 7.21 17.41
CA MET A 120 13.19 7.52 16.26
C MET A 120 13.90 6.27 15.77
N VAL A 121 13.76 5.97 14.48
CA VAL A 121 14.56 4.94 13.82
C VAL A 121 15.64 5.63 12.98
N ARG A 122 16.90 5.48 13.38
CA ARG A 122 18.06 6.08 12.68
C ARG A 122 18.58 5.16 11.57
N ARG A 123 18.85 5.73 10.39
CA ARG A 123 19.55 5.10 9.27
C ARG A 123 20.69 6.01 8.80
N CYS A 124 21.92 5.69 9.20
CA CYS A 124 23.15 6.43 8.85
C CYS A 124 23.06 7.94 9.10
N PHE A 125 22.40 8.69 8.20
CA PHE A 125 22.26 10.14 8.22
C PHE A 125 20.80 10.64 8.23
N ARG A 126 19.80 9.75 8.12
CA ARG A 126 18.37 10.09 8.16
C ARG A 126 17.73 9.44 9.37
N ALA A 127 17.07 10.24 10.20
CA ALA A 127 16.25 9.76 11.31
C ALA A 127 14.79 9.89 10.89
N LYS A 128 14.00 8.83 11.09
CA LYS A 128 12.57 8.84 10.80
C LYS A 128 11.80 8.76 12.10
N ALA A 129 10.83 9.66 12.26
CA ALA A 129 9.94 9.70 13.40
C ALA A 129 8.81 8.69 13.21
N PHE A 130 8.55 7.93 14.27
CA PHE A 130 7.43 7.01 14.35
C PHE A 130 6.58 7.37 15.56
N HIS A 131 5.28 7.23 15.42
CA HIS A 131 4.32 7.39 16.50
C HIS A 131 3.91 6.03 17.03
N VAL A 132 3.98 5.87 18.34
CA VAL A 132 3.56 4.68 19.06
C VAL A 132 2.45 5.08 20.00
N VAL A 133 1.29 4.45 19.88
CA VAL A 133 0.20 4.66 20.83
C VAL A 133 0.47 3.84 22.09
N GLU A 134 0.30 4.47 23.25
CA GLU A 134 0.38 3.80 24.55
C GLU A 134 -1.01 3.56 25.13
N GLY A 135 -1.13 2.60 26.05
CA GLY A 135 -2.40 2.24 26.69
C GLY A 135 -2.75 0.76 26.57
N GLU A 136 -4.02 0.46 26.85
CA GLU A 136 -4.59 -0.88 26.69
C GLU A 136 -4.63 -1.29 25.22
N THR A 137 -4.56 -2.60 24.97
CA THR A 137 -4.40 -3.12 23.59
C THR A 137 -5.51 -2.66 22.65
N GLU A 138 -6.77 -2.70 23.08
CA GLU A 138 -7.90 -2.28 22.24
C GLU A 138 -7.85 -0.77 21.95
N GLU A 139 -7.57 0.06 22.95
CA GLU A 139 -7.43 1.51 22.78
C GLU A 139 -6.27 1.87 21.86
N MET A 140 -5.12 1.19 22.03
CA MET A 140 -3.96 1.30 21.17
C MET A 140 -4.32 0.98 19.71
N VAL A 141 -5.00 -0.14 19.45
CA VAL A 141 -5.43 -0.57 18.11
C VAL A 141 -6.40 0.45 17.51
N LYS A 142 -7.42 0.88 18.27
CA LYS A 142 -8.41 1.86 17.82
C LYS A 142 -7.78 3.20 17.46
N ALA A 143 -6.92 3.73 18.33
CA ALA A 143 -6.21 4.98 18.10
C ALA A 143 -5.25 4.88 16.91
N THR A 144 -4.53 3.76 16.76
CA THR A 144 -3.68 3.50 15.58
C THR A 144 -4.50 3.58 14.30
N CYS A 145 -5.61 2.84 14.22
CA CYS A 145 -6.49 2.85 13.04
C CYS A 145 -7.07 4.25 12.78
N THR A 146 -7.47 4.96 13.84
CA THR A 146 -7.98 6.34 13.75
C THR A 146 -6.96 7.29 13.13
N MET A 147 -5.69 7.20 13.53
CA MET A 147 -4.61 8.00 12.94
C MET A 147 -4.41 7.66 11.46
N MET A 148 -4.39 6.37 11.13
CA MET A 148 -4.26 5.91 9.74
C MET A 148 -5.39 6.48 8.86
N LEU A 149 -6.64 6.44 9.34
CA LEU A 149 -7.81 6.94 8.62
C LEU A 149 -7.85 8.46 8.50
N GLN A 150 -7.50 9.21 9.55
CA GLN A 150 -7.49 10.69 9.50
C GLN A 150 -6.52 11.22 8.43
N GLU A 151 -5.34 10.62 8.34
CA GLU A 151 -4.36 10.98 7.33
C GLU A 151 -4.78 10.51 5.93
N ASN A 152 -5.22 9.25 5.81
CA ASN A 152 -5.35 8.58 4.51
C ASN A 152 -6.79 8.60 3.95
N THR A 153 -7.75 9.31 4.55
CA THR A 153 -9.11 9.41 4.00
C THR A 153 -9.37 10.82 3.49
N VAL A 154 -9.42 10.96 2.17
CA VAL A 154 -9.62 12.23 1.46
C VAL A 154 -10.94 12.21 0.71
N SER A 155 -11.38 13.34 0.14
CA SER A 155 -12.67 13.37 -0.57
C SER A 155 -12.70 12.44 -1.79
N SER A 156 -11.57 12.21 -2.46
CA SER A 156 -11.49 11.27 -3.58
C SER A 156 -11.66 9.80 -3.17
N THR A 157 -11.42 9.46 -1.89
CA THR A 157 -11.63 8.11 -1.35
C THR A 157 -13.07 7.62 -1.57
N ALA A 158 -14.05 8.54 -1.55
CA ALA A 158 -15.45 8.21 -1.76
C ALA A 158 -15.76 7.64 -3.17
N TRP A 159 -14.82 7.74 -4.11
CA TRP A 159 -14.95 7.18 -5.45
C TRP A 159 -14.29 5.80 -5.58
N CYS A 160 -13.55 5.37 -4.57
CA CYS A 160 -13.00 4.03 -4.53
C CYS A 160 -14.06 3.02 -4.05
N PRO A 161 -13.99 1.77 -4.53
CA PRO A 161 -14.80 0.69 -4.01
C PRO A 161 -14.63 0.56 -2.50
N GLU A 162 -15.75 0.45 -1.78
CA GLU A 162 -15.75 0.38 -0.31
C GLU A 162 -14.83 -0.72 0.23
N ASP A 163 -14.82 -1.85 -0.49
CA ASP A 163 -13.94 -2.98 -0.28
C ASP A 163 -12.46 -2.54 -0.21
N LEU A 164 -11.98 -1.68 -1.11
CA LEU A 164 -10.57 -1.23 -1.15
C LEU A 164 -10.27 -0.03 -0.26
N THR A 165 -11.15 0.31 0.69
CA THR A 165 -10.98 1.43 1.61
C THR A 165 -11.10 1.00 3.06
N GLY A 166 -10.46 1.75 3.96
CA GLY A 166 -10.38 1.43 5.39
C GLY A 166 -8.99 0.94 5.82
N VAL A 167 -8.94 0.34 7.01
CA VAL A 167 -7.73 -0.27 7.58
C VAL A 167 -7.83 -1.78 7.54
N PHE A 168 -6.77 -2.41 7.06
CA PHE A 168 -6.65 -3.84 6.85
C PHE A 168 -5.57 -4.43 7.72
N TRP A 169 -5.89 -5.52 8.41
CA TRP A 169 -4.93 -6.39 9.06
C TRP A 169 -4.29 -7.32 8.03
N MET A 170 -2.95 -7.39 8.03
CA MET A 170 -2.14 -8.33 7.24
C MET A 170 -2.03 -9.69 7.94
N LYS A 171 -3.15 -10.40 8.04
CA LYS A 171 -3.27 -11.70 8.70
C LYS A 171 -2.32 -12.74 8.08
N GLY A 172 -1.45 -13.30 8.92
CA GLY A 172 -0.45 -14.28 8.50
C GLY A 172 0.84 -13.69 7.91
N ASN A 173 1.00 -12.36 7.94
CA ASN A 173 2.23 -11.72 7.47
C ASN A 173 3.41 -12.05 8.39
N THR A 174 4.53 -12.43 7.79
CA THR A 174 5.78 -12.76 8.49
C THR A 174 6.76 -11.58 8.52
N ALA A 175 6.61 -10.61 7.60
CA ALA A 175 7.19 -9.29 7.76
C ALA A 175 6.40 -8.61 8.87
N ALA A 176 7.06 -8.05 9.89
CA ALA A 176 6.44 -7.44 11.08
C ALA A 176 5.61 -6.15 10.79
N GLU A 177 4.95 -6.10 9.64
CA GLU A 177 3.92 -5.20 9.16
C GLU A 177 2.56 -5.82 9.50
N GLU A 178 1.79 -5.14 10.34
CA GLU A 178 0.52 -5.70 10.81
C GLU A 178 -0.68 -5.00 10.14
N LEU A 179 -0.61 -3.69 9.86
CA LEU A 179 -1.74 -2.95 9.28
C LEU A 179 -1.35 -2.17 8.02
N ALA A 180 -2.30 -2.03 7.09
CA ALA A 180 -2.26 -1.07 5.98
C ALA A 180 -3.58 -0.30 5.87
N CYS A 181 -3.50 0.97 5.48
CA CYS A 181 -4.66 1.78 5.14
C CYS A 181 -4.67 2.05 3.63
N LEU A 182 -5.74 1.61 2.96
CA LEU A 182 -5.88 1.72 1.50
C LEU A 182 -6.77 2.90 1.07
N SER A 183 -7.31 3.66 2.03
CA SER A 183 -8.22 4.77 1.76
C SER A 183 -7.64 5.90 0.90
N TYR A 184 -6.32 6.14 0.90
CA TYR A 184 -5.74 7.29 0.17
C TYR A 184 -5.54 6.94 -1.30
N SER A 185 -6.64 6.68 -1.99
CA SER A 185 -6.66 6.12 -3.33
C SER A 185 -7.61 6.88 -4.26
N VAL A 186 -7.42 6.67 -5.56
CA VAL A 186 -8.35 7.07 -6.62
C VAL A 186 -8.39 6.02 -7.70
N ASP A 187 -9.58 5.74 -8.22
CA ASP A 187 -9.77 4.82 -9.33
C ASP A 187 -9.60 5.53 -10.67
N THR A 188 -8.83 4.91 -11.56
CA THR A 188 -8.66 5.35 -12.94
C THR A 188 -9.02 4.19 -13.86
N ALA A 189 -9.92 4.42 -14.82
CA ALA A 189 -10.19 3.43 -15.87
C ALA A 189 -9.03 3.41 -16.87
N VAL A 190 -8.50 2.23 -17.17
CA VAL A 190 -7.40 2.05 -18.12
C VAL A 190 -7.73 0.89 -19.05
N GLU A 191 -8.05 1.17 -20.32
CA GLU A 191 -8.21 0.17 -21.39
C GLU A 191 -9.11 -1.05 -21.04
N GLY A 192 -10.15 -0.86 -20.22
CA GLY A 192 -11.04 -1.94 -19.78
C GLY A 192 -10.69 -2.57 -18.42
N ALA A 193 -9.60 -2.13 -17.78
CA ALA A 193 -9.27 -2.41 -16.39
C ALA A 193 -9.60 -1.23 -15.46
N VAL A 194 -9.67 -1.53 -14.16
CA VAL A 194 -9.74 -0.51 -13.11
C VAL A 194 -8.40 -0.48 -12.39
N ALA A 195 -7.79 0.71 -12.33
CA ALA A 195 -6.56 0.97 -11.63
C ALA A 195 -6.83 1.82 -10.39
N THR A 196 -6.85 1.21 -9.21
CA THR A 196 -6.91 1.93 -7.93
C THR A 196 -5.50 2.38 -7.58
N THR A 197 -5.22 3.67 -7.67
CA THR A 197 -3.89 4.25 -7.44
C THR A 197 -3.83 4.95 -6.09
N ARG A 198 -2.81 4.64 -5.30
CA ARG A 198 -2.59 5.07 -3.93
C ARG A 198 -1.20 5.68 -3.79
N PRO A 199 -1.07 7.01 -3.69
CA PRO A 199 0.20 7.64 -3.37
C PRO A 199 0.78 7.14 -2.05
N ASN A 200 2.09 7.12 -2.00
CA ASN A 200 2.85 6.84 -0.80
C ASN A 200 2.61 7.95 0.23
N GLY A 201 2.25 7.58 1.45
CA GLY A 201 1.75 8.52 2.46
C GLY A 201 2.21 8.17 3.87
N HIS A 202 2.13 9.15 4.77
CA HIS A 202 2.33 8.92 6.20
C HIS A 202 1.17 8.10 6.77
N PHE A 203 1.42 7.43 7.90
CA PHE A 203 0.41 6.62 8.59
C PHE A 203 -0.29 5.57 7.70
N GLY A 204 0.29 5.20 6.55
CA GLY A 204 -0.29 4.24 5.61
C GLY A 204 -0.05 2.78 5.99
N TRP A 205 1.00 2.52 6.78
CA TRP A 205 1.39 1.19 7.27
C TRP A 205 1.74 1.26 8.75
N ALA A 206 1.39 0.19 9.48
CA ALA A 206 1.79 -0.01 10.87
C ALA A 206 2.72 -1.23 11.01
N TYR A 207 3.77 -1.05 11.80
CA TYR A 207 4.78 -2.06 12.10
C TYR A 207 4.75 -2.42 13.58
N LEU A 208 5.15 -3.63 13.94
CA LEU A 208 5.42 -3.95 15.34
C LEU A 208 6.63 -3.16 15.86
N ASP A 209 6.54 -2.64 17.08
CA ASP A 209 7.63 -2.02 17.83
C ASP A 209 8.62 -3.08 18.34
N SER A 210 9.18 -3.83 17.39
CA SER A 210 10.18 -4.88 17.59
C SER A 210 11.44 -4.55 16.81
N TRP A 211 12.52 -5.30 17.04
CA TRP A 211 13.75 -5.14 16.24
C TRP A 211 13.48 -5.33 14.74
N LEU A 212 12.71 -6.38 14.37
CA LEU A 212 12.40 -6.67 12.98
C LEU A 212 11.49 -5.60 12.37
N GLY A 213 10.46 -5.15 13.11
CA GLY A 213 9.57 -4.10 12.62
C GLY A 213 10.29 -2.77 12.40
N LYS A 214 11.18 -2.36 13.33
CA LYS A 214 12.06 -1.19 13.15
C LYS A 214 12.98 -1.34 11.94
N TYR A 215 13.54 -2.53 11.74
CA TYR A 215 14.42 -2.82 10.61
C TYR A 215 13.69 -2.70 9.26
N LEU A 216 12.48 -3.28 9.16
CA LEU A 216 11.66 -3.22 7.95
C LEU A 216 11.15 -1.80 7.69
N ALA A 217 10.61 -1.13 8.71
CA ALA A 217 10.12 0.24 8.59
C ALA A 217 11.22 1.23 8.13
N ARG A 218 12.48 0.96 8.50
CA ARG A 218 13.66 1.71 8.05
C ARG A 218 13.98 1.50 6.57
N ARG A 219 13.69 0.31 6.04
CA ARG A 219 13.95 -0.06 4.64
C ARG A 219 12.78 0.28 3.73
N ASN A 220 11.58 0.46 4.26
CA ASN A 220 10.41 0.74 3.44
C ASN A 220 10.57 2.10 2.71
N PRO A 221 10.76 2.09 1.37
CA PRO A 221 10.91 3.32 0.61
C PRO A 221 9.57 4.06 0.42
N ILE A 222 8.45 3.45 0.83
CA ILE A 222 7.06 3.86 0.53
C ILE A 222 6.52 4.89 1.53
N MET A 223 7.20 5.16 2.65
CA MET A 223 6.63 6.07 3.66
C MET A 223 7.26 7.47 3.60
N GLY A 224 6.43 8.46 3.27
CA GLY A 224 6.80 9.88 3.25
C GLY A 224 7.67 10.30 2.07
N THR A 225 7.58 9.58 0.95
CA THR A 225 8.42 9.75 -0.24
C THR A 225 7.57 9.99 -1.48
N THR A 226 8.22 10.42 -2.57
CA THR A 226 7.66 10.33 -3.92
C THR A 226 7.39 8.87 -4.25
N GLY A 227 6.25 8.57 -4.88
CA GLY A 227 5.89 7.23 -5.30
C GLY A 227 4.42 6.88 -5.11
N MET A 228 4.03 5.72 -5.60
CA MET A 228 2.68 5.21 -5.48
C MET A 228 2.64 3.69 -5.52
N ILE A 229 1.61 3.11 -4.92
CA ILE A 229 1.18 1.74 -5.14
C ILE A 229 -0.11 1.80 -5.96
N TYR A 230 -0.30 0.88 -6.89
CA TYR A 230 -1.57 0.76 -7.58
C TYR A 230 -1.98 -0.68 -7.78
N PHE A 231 -3.28 -0.88 -7.81
CA PHE A 231 -3.96 -2.15 -7.91
C PHE A 231 -4.70 -2.18 -9.25
N VAL A 232 -4.39 -3.15 -10.09
CA VAL A 232 -5.02 -3.30 -11.41
C VAL A 232 -5.94 -4.50 -11.36
N PHE A 233 -7.24 -4.27 -11.49
CA PHE A 233 -8.25 -5.31 -11.53
C PHE A 233 -8.78 -5.46 -12.95
N SER A 234 -9.03 -6.70 -13.37
CA SER A 234 -9.59 -7.00 -14.69
C SER A 234 -11.01 -6.47 -14.86
N THR A 235 -11.77 -6.38 -13.76
CA THR A 235 -13.16 -5.95 -13.74
C THR A 235 -13.45 -5.13 -12.49
N SER A 236 -14.55 -4.38 -12.52
CA SER A 236 -15.07 -3.65 -11.35
C SER A 236 -15.56 -4.55 -10.22
N ALA A 237 -15.66 -5.87 -10.45
CA ALA A 237 -15.97 -6.85 -9.41
C ALA A 237 -14.78 -7.15 -8.48
N LEU A 238 -13.57 -6.67 -8.82
CA LEU A 238 -12.36 -6.75 -7.98
C LEU A 238 -11.97 -8.16 -7.53
N ALA A 239 -12.39 -9.19 -8.27
CA ALA A 239 -12.18 -10.58 -7.89
C ALA A 239 -10.69 -10.96 -7.90
N HIS A 240 -9.98 -10.54 -8.95
CA HIS A 240 -8.55 -10.77 -9.13
C HIS A 240 -7.88 -9.50 -9.65
N GLY A 241 -6.74 -9.18 -9.05
CA GLY A 241 -5.94 -8.04 -9.44
C GLY A 241 -4.45 -8.24 -9.21
N ARG A 242 -3.67 -7.34 -9.79
CA ARG A 242 -2.23 -7.26 -9.63
C ARG A 242 -1.86 -5.98 -8.91
N VAL A 243 -0.76 -6.01 -8.18
CA VAL A 243 -0.30 -4.86 -7.42
C VAL A 243 1.12 -4.52 -7.81
N TYR A 244 1.30 -3.23 -8.03
CA TYR A 244 2.52 -2.63 -8.50
C TYR A 244 2.91 -1.50 -7.54
N GLY A 245 4.19 -1.13 -7.56
CA GLY A 245 4.68 0.03 -6.86
C GLY A 245 5.74 0.73 -7.66
N CYS A 246 5.66 2.06 -7.70
CA CYS A 246 6.56 2.94 -8.41
C CYS A 246 7.32 3.84 -7.44
N SER A 247 8.56 4.16 -7.79
CA SER A 247 9.38 5.13 -7.05
C SER A 247 8.96 6.59 -7.31
N GLY A 248 8.17 6.82 -8.35
CA GLY A 248 7.57 8.10 -8.73
C GLY A 248 6.08 7.95 -9.06
N TYR A 249 5.54 8.93 -9.78
CA TYR A 249 4.14 8.92 -10.24
C TYR A 249 3.99 8.43 -11.68
N ASN A 250 5.03 7.86 -12.27
CA ASN A 250 4.96 7.23 -13.58
C ASN A 250 4.68 5.73 -13.41
N TYR A 251 3.62 5.22 -14.03
CA TYR A 251 3.23 3.81 -13.92
C TYR A 251 4.34 2.87 -14.42
N GLU A 252 5.14 3.31 -15.39
CA GLU A 252 6.21 2.53 -16.03
C GLU A 252 7.49 2.48 -15.18
N GLU A 253 7.63 3.36 -14.18
CA GLU A 253 8.77 3.43 -13.27
C GLU A 253 8.60 2.50 -12.06
N LEU A 254 8.37 1.22 -12.34
CA LEU A 254 8.26 0.19 -11.30
C LEU A 254 9.53 0.19 -10.44
N GLY A 255 9.35 0.21 -9.11
CA GLY A 255 10.44 0.04 -8.16
C GLY A 255 11.07 -1.35 -8.30
N CYS A 256 12.36 -1.48 -8.00
CA CYS A 256 13.11 -2.74 -8.13
C CYS A 256 12.42 -3.94 -7.45
N PHE A 257 11.78 -3.71 -6.30
CA PHE A 257 11.02 -4.75 -5.60
C PHE A 257 9.88 -5.33 -6.45
N PHE A 258 9.05 -4.47 -7.05
CA PHE A 258 7.91 -4.89 -7.88
C PHE A 258 8.32 -5.38 -9.27
N ARG A 259 9.51 -5.00 -9.72
CA ARG A 259 10.17 -5.59 -10.90
C ARG A 259 10.50 -7.07 -10.69
N LEU A 260 10.97 -7.43 -9.50
CA LEU A 260 11.44 -8.78 -9.18
C LEU A 260 10.35 -9.70 -8.59
N ILE A 261 9.30 -9.12 -8.01
CA ILE A 261 8.27 -9.87 -7.29
C ILE A 261 6.93 -9.61 -7.96
N ASN A 262 6.20 -10.68 -8.25
CA ASN A 262 4.83 -10.55 -8.68
C ASN A 262 3.90 -10.63 -7.49
N CYS A 263 3.13 -9.57 -7.30
CA CYS A 263 2.24 -9.50 -6.18
C CYS A 263 0.80 -9.43 -6.65
N THR A 264 -0.06 -10.35 -6.21
CA THR A 264 -1.48 -10.42 -6.58
C THR A 264 -2.39 -9.99 -5.44
N MET A 265 -3.64 -9.72 -5.77
CA MET A 265 -4.74 -9.44 -4.86
C MET A 265 -5.94 -10.27 -5.33
N GLU A 266 -6.41 -11.17 -4.48
CA GLU A 266 -7.47 -12.11 -4.83
C GLU A 266 -8.54 -12.04 -3.76
N ARG A 267 -9.77 -11.70 -4.11
CA ARG A 267 -10.87 -11.63 -3.14
C ARG A 267 -11.08 -13.03 -2.58
N THR A 268 -11.03 -13.18 -1.25
CA THR A 268 -11.31 -14.47 -0.62
C THR A 268 -12.82 -14.64 -0.48
N ALA A 269 -13.30 -15.86 -0.71
CA ALA A 269 -14.67 -16.23 -0.38
C ALA A 269 -14.87 -16.22 1.15
N GLY A 270 -16.00 -15.67 1.61
CA GLY A 270 -16.35 -15.62 3.03
C GLY A 270 -17.04 -14.31 3.41
N ASP A 271 -17.49 -14.26 4.66
CA ASP A 271 -18.13 -13.06 5.21
C ASP A 271 -17.10 -11.95 5.42
N GLY A 272 -17.53 -10.72 5.12
CA GLY A 272 -16.71 -9.53 5.25
C GLY A 272 -15.74 -9.29 4.10
N VAL A 273 -14.73 -8.46 4.38
CA VAL A 273 -13.87 -7.87 3.36
C VAL A 273 -12.43 -8.35 3.54
N ALA A 274 -12.03 -9.30 2.69
CA ALA A 274 -10.73 -9.95 2.75
C ALA A 274 -10.15 -10.30 1.36
N TRP A 275 -8.85 -10.12 1.21
CA TRP A 275 -8.07 -10.53 0.04
C TRP A 275 -6.86 -11.36 0.42
N LYS A 276 -6.56 -12.39 -0.37
CA LYS A 276 -5.23 -12.98 -0.41
C LYS A 276 -4.31 -12.02 -1.15
N ARG A 277 -3.28 -11.55 -0.45
CA ARG A 277 -2.13 -10.86 -1.02
C ARG A 277 -1.07 -11.90 -1.35
N GLY A 278 -1.00 -12.30 -2.61
CA GLY A 278 0.06 -13.19 -3.09
C GLY A 278 1.38 -12.44 -3.24
N CYS A 279 2.48 -12.98 -2.73
CA CYS A 279 3.84 -12.45 -2.89
C CYS A 279 4.73 -13.54 -3.50
N TYR A 280 4.95 -13.44 -4.82
CA TYR A 280 5.58 -14.48 -5.60
C TYR A 280 6.94 -14.02 -6.11
N TRP A 281 8.00 -14.58 -5.52
CA TRP A 281 9.38 -14.29 -5.83
C TRP A 281 9.88 -15.14 -6.99
N LEU A 282 10.92 -14.62 -7.65
CA LEU A 282 11.58 -15.20 -8.83
C LEU A 282 10.72 -15.10 -10.10
N PRO A 283 11.35 -14.98 -11.28
CA PRO A 283 10.60 -14.85 -12.52
C PRO A 283 9.94 -16.19 -12.89
N GLY A 284 8.89 -16.15 -13.70
CA GLY A 284 8.06 -17.33 -14.03
C GLY A 284 8.79 -18.48 -14.73
N TRP A 285 9.96 -18.25 -15.34
CA TRP A 285 10.79 -19.29 -15.96
C TRP A 285 11.21 -20.43 -15.04
N PHE A 286 11.25 -20.26 -13.71
CA PHE A 286 11.49 -21.39 -12.78
C PHE A 286 10.25 -22.29 -12.55
N GLY A 287 9.21 -22.16 -13.37
CA GLY A 287 8.00 -22.98 -13.37
C GLY A 287 7.00 -22.58 -12.29
N LYS A 288 7.41 -22.58 -11.01
CA LYS A 288 6.59 -22.06 -9.90
C LYS A 288 7.30 -20.89 -9.26
N ARG A 289 6.66 -19.74 -9.26
CA ARG A 289 7.14 -18.60 -8.47
C ARG A 289 7.14 -19.00 -7.00
N LEU A 290 8.21 -18.70 -6.27
CA LEU A 290 8.32 -19.03 -4.86
C LEU A 290 7.37 -18.12 -4.08
N GLU A 291 6.29 -18.70 -3.54
CA GLU A 291 5.37 -17.97 -2.66
C GLU A 291 6.06 -17.72 -1.31
N MET A 292 6.45 -16.47 -1.06
CA MET A 292 7.13 -16.08 0.17
C MET A 292 6.64 -14.72 0.63
N GLY A 293 6.07 -14.69 1.84
CA GLY A 293 5.51 -13.48 2.44
C GLY A 293 4.12 -13.13 1.92
N SER A 294 3.37 -14.10 1.38
CA SER A 294 1.93 -13.93 1.15
C SER A 294 1.19 -13.82 2.47
N TYR A 295 0.09 -13.06 2.49
CA TYR A 295 -0.77 -12.89 3.65
C TYR A 295 -2.20 -12.58 3.22
N THR A 296 -3.13 -12.52 4.17
CA THR A 296 -4.51 -12.09 3.93
C THR A 296 -4.69 -10.67 4.43
N LEU A 297 -5.13 -9.75 3.58
CA LEU A 297 -5.60 -8.42 3.96
C LEU A 297 -7.06 -8.53 4.41
N THR A 298 -7.34 -8.38 5.70
CA THR A 298 -8.69 -8.46 6.28
C THR A 298 -9.09 -7.09 6.81
N LYS A 299 -10.22 -6.52 6.37
CA LYS A 299 -10.70 -5.22 6.83
C LYS A 299 -11.07 -5.30 8.31
N ILE A 300 -10.48 -4.43 9.12
CA ILE A 300 -10.77 -4.34 10.56
C ILE A 300 -11.41 -3.01 10.95
N MET A 301 -11.33 -1.99 10.08
CA MET A 301 -11.92 -0.67 10.32
C MET A 301 -12.49 -0.10 9.03
N GLY A 302 -13.72 0.38 9.08
CA GLY A 302 -14.36 1.16 8.01
C GLY A 302 -13.71 2.52 7.81
N THR A 303 -14.09 3.23 6.73
CA THR A 303 -13.66 4.62 6.49
C THR A 303 -14.32 5.63 7.42
N ASP A 304 -15.47 5.26 7.99
CA ASP A 304 -16.18 5.95 9.06
C ASP A 304 -15.47 5.83 10.43
N GLY A 305 -14.52 4.90 10.55
CA GLY A 305 -13.81 4.62 11.80
C GLY A 305 -14.53 3.62 12.69
N GLU A 306 -15.56 2.94 12.19
CA GLU A 306 -16.24 1.89 12.93
C GLU A 306 -15.53 0.53 12.78
N PRO A 307 -15.38 -0.24 13.87
CA PRO A 307 -14.78 -1.57 13.83
C PRO A 307 -15.57 -2.55 12.97
N VAL A 308 -14.87 -3.33 12.14
CA VAL A 308 -15.47 -4.41 11.35
C VAL A 308 -15.29 -5.74 12.07
N GLN A 309 -16.37 -6.29 12.60
CA GLN A 309 -16.37 -7.57 13.32
C GLN A 309 -16.61 -8.77 12.38
N PRO A 310 -16.09 -9.97 12.71
CA PRO A 310 -15.28 -10.31 13.90
C PRO A 310 -13.79 -9.95 13.77
N ALA A 311 -13.35 -9.52 12.59
CA ALA A 311 -11.93 -9.34 12.27
C ALA A 311 -11.20 -8.35 13.18
N TYR A 312 -11.86 -7.27 13.59
CA TYR A 312 -11.31 -6.31 14.55
C TYR A 312 -11.02 -6.97 15.90
N GLY A 313 -12.00 -7.71 16.46
CA GLY A 313 -11.84 -8.43 17.71
C GLY A 313 -10.70 -9.44 17.66
N GLU A 314 -10.61 -10.22 16.57
CA GLU A 314 -9.50 -11.17 16.36
C GLU A 314 -8.12 -10.47 16.34
N PHE A 315 -8.02 -9.31 15.70
CA PHE A 315 -6.77 -8.56 15.65
C PHE A 315 -6.38 -8.00 17.03
N VAL A 316 -7.34 -7.49 17.80
CA VAL A 316 -7.12 -7.05 19.18
C VAL A 316 -6.63 -8.21 20.05
N GLU A 317 -7.28 -9.37 19.96
CA GLU A 317 -6.87 -10.58 20.69
C GLU A 317 -5.46 -11.02 20.30
N ARG A 318 -5.12 -11.04 19.00
CA ARG A 318 -3.75 -11.31 18.53
C ARG A 318 -2.73 -10.37 19.15
N MET A 319 -3.03 -9.07 19.21
CA MET A 319 -2.14 -8.09 19.82
C MET A 319 -1.98 -8.31 21.33
N ALA A 320 -3.04 -8.73 22.02
CA ALA A 320 -3.02 -9.01 23.45
C ALA A 320 -2.30 -10.32 23.81
N THR A 321 -2.31 -11.29 22.91
CA THR A 321 -1.80 -12.66 23.14
C THR A 321 -0.47 -12.90 22.41
N THR A 322 -0.50 -13.02 21.09
CA THR A 322 0.66 -13.38 20.25
C THR A 322 1.72 -12.31 20.27
N ASN A 323 1.31 -11.04 20.17
CA ASN A 323 2.22 -9.89 20.17
C ASN A 323 2.24 -9.18 21.54
N LYS A 324 1.99 -9.92 22.63
CA LYS A 324 1.91 -9.35 23.98
C LYS A 324 3.15 -8.52 24.31
N GLY A 325 2.92 -7.29 24.76
CA GLY A 325 3.96 -6.33 25.13
C GLY A 325 4.59 -5.58 23.95
N LEU A 326 4.26 -5.95 22.70
CA LEU A 326 4.62 -5.17 21.53
C LEU A 326 3.55 -4.10 21.25
N ARG A 327 3.97 -3.04 20.56
CA ARG A 327 3.11 -1.92 20.14
C ARG A 327 3.10 -1.77 18.63
N LEU A 328 2.19 -0.96 18.10
CA LEU A 328 2.17 -0.58 16.70
C LEU A 328 2.88 0.76 16.51
N MET A 329 3.76 0.84 15.51
CA MET A 329 4.49 2.05 15.11
C MET A 329 4.00 2.52 13.75
N LEU A 330 3.69 3.81 13.64
CA LEU A 330 3.30 4.46 12.39
C LEU A 330 4.34 5.49 12.00
N ALA A 331 4.77 5.51 10.73
CA ALA A 331 5.65 6.56 10.27
C ALA A 331 4.90 7.88 10.14
N GLY A 332 5.32 8.89 10.90
CA GLY A 332 4.79 10.25 10.82
C GLY A 332 5.53 11.13 9.81
N PRO A 333 5.01 12.33 9.54
CA PRO A 333 5.75 13.36 8.82
C PRO A 333 7.05 13.69 9.55
N SER A 334 8.15 13.84 8.80
CA SER A 334 9.38 14.38 9.39
C SER A 334 9.10 15.81 9.82
N ARG A 335 9.34 16.14 11.08
CA ARG A 335 9.42 17.55 11.50
C ARG A 335 10.52 18.18 10.64
N GLY A 336 10.13 19.09 9.74
CA GLY A 336 11.10 19.85 8.94
C GLY A 336 12.14 20.42 9.90
N ARG A 337 13.42 20.16 9.60
CA ARG A 337 14.51 20.90 10.25
C ARG A 337 14.67 22.24 9.58
#